data_AF-A0A373VRV3-F1
#
_entry.id   AF-A0A373VRV3-F1
#
_cell.length_a   1.000
_cell.length_b   1.000
_cell.length_c   1.000
_cell.angle_alpha   90.00
_cell.angle_beta   90.00
_cell.angle_gamma   90.00
#
_symmetry.space_group_name_H-M   'P 1'
#
loop_
_entity.id
_entity.type
_entity.pdbx_description
1 polymer ?
#
loop_
_entity_poly.entity_id
_entity_poly.type
_entity_poly.pdbx_seq_one_letter_code
_entity_poly.pdbx_strand_id
1 'polypeptide(L)'
;GNAPGNDMRFYWERVEASRNFANKVWNASRFIQMNLPEENIDLSKKPENLTDADKWILSKVNTLAKDVTENLDKFELGIATDKIYNFIWEEFCDWYIEMVKPRLYNDNDDTKQAALWTLKKVLIDSLKLLHPYMPFVTEEIFCTIQEEEESIMISAWPEYSEENTFAKEEAAVETIKEAVRSIRNIRSEMNVAPSKKAKVFVVSEDAAVCEIFEKGNVFFATLGYASEVIIQSDKTGIEDDAVSVVIPKATIYMPFAELVDIAKEKERLAKEVTRLEKELARVNGMLSNPNFVSKAPEKKINEEKEKKVKYEQMLFAVEERINYLTYKK
;
A
#
# COMPACT_ATOMS: atom_id res chain seq x y z
N GLY A 1 12.24 -14.96 -9.36
CA GLY A 1 13.40 -15.57 -10.04
C GLY A 1 13.05 -16.90 -10.71
N ASN A 2 13.99 -17.55 -11.40
CA ASN A 2 13.87 -18.94 -11.85
C ASN A 2 14.78 -19.82 -10.99
N ALA A 3 14.37 -21.06 -10.73
CA ALA A 3 15.23 -22.01 -10.05
C ALA A 3 16.42 -22.39 -10.96
N PRO A 4 17.65 -22.43 -10.45
CA PRO A 4 18.80 -22.90 -11.22
C PRO A 4 18.53 -24.27 -11.84
N GLY A 5 18.86 -24.43 -13.13
CA GLY A 5 18.69 -25.69 -13.86
C GLY A 5 17.35 -25.89 -14.58
N ASN A 6 16.40 -24.96 -14.45
CA ASN A 6 15.15 -24.99 -15.22
C ASN A 6 15.21 -24.10 -16.47
N ASP A 7 14.57 -24.54 -17.56
CA ASP A 7 14.39 -23.72 -18.75
C ASP A 7 13.59 -22.45 -18.44
N MET A 8 14.05 -21.32 -18.98
CA MET A 8 13.31 -20.07 -18.93
C MET A 8 12.74 -19.73 -20.30
N ARG A 9 11.42 -19.75 -20.42
CA ARG A 9 10.75 -19.20 -21.60
C ARG A 9 10.89 -17.68 -21.61
N PHE A 10 11.22 -17.15 -22.78
CA PHE A 10 11.28 -15.72 -23.02
C PHE A 10 9.86 -15.12 -23.05
N TYR A 11 9.68 -14.02 -22.33
CA TYR A 11 8.44 -13.23 -22.27
C TYR A 11 8.80 -11.76 -22.22
N TRP A 12 8.25 -10.95 -23.12
CA TRP A 12 8.49 -9.50 -23.14
C TRP A 12 8.01 -8.82 -21.85
N GLU A 13 6.93 -9.34 -21.29
CA GLU A 13 6.32 -8.89 -20.04
C GLU A 13 7.32 -8.95 -18.87
N ARG A 14 8.25 -9.92 -18.87
CA ARG A 14 9.31 -10.01 -17.85
C ARG A 14 10.36 -8.92 -18.03
N VAL A 15 10.72 -8.59 -19.28
CA VAL A 15 11.66 -7.50 -19.58
C VAL A 15 11.06 -6.16 -19.16
N GLU A 16 9.77 -5.95 -19.45
CA GLU A 16 9.04 -4.76 -19.03
C GLU A 16 8.94 -4.64 -17.51
N ALA A 17 8.65 -5.74 -16.82
CA ALA A 17 8.63 -5.78 -15.35
C ALA A 17 9.99 -5.38 -14.75
N SER A 18 11.10 -5.92 -15.26
CA SER A 18 12.46 -5.56 -14.82
C SER A 18 12.79 -4.09 -15.11
N ARG A 19 12.39 -3.56 -16.26
CA ARG A 19 12.55 -2.11 -16.58
C ARG A 19 11.76 -1.24 -15.61
N ASN A 20 10.52 -1.61 -15.31
CA ASN A 20 9.67 -0.87 -14.39
C ASN A 20 10.24 -0.87 -12.97
N PHE A 21 10.87 -1.98 -12.55
CA PHE A 21 11.61 -2.05 -11.29
C PHE A 21 12.82 -1.12 -11.26
N ALA A 22 13.65 -1.11 -12.32
CA ALA A 22 14.76 -0.16 -12.44
C ALA A 22 14.28 1.28 -12.29
N ASN A 23 13.16 1.62 -12.94
CA ASN A 23 12.54 2.94 -12.85
C ASN A 23 12.01 3.24 -11.44
N LYS A 24 11.48 2.24 -10.71
CA LYS A 24 11.04 2.40 -9.32
C LYS A 24 12.22 2.75 -8.41
N VAL A 25 13.35 2.04 -8.53
CA VAL A 25 14.60 2.32 -7.79
C VAL A 25 15.10 3.74 -8.11
N TRP A 26 15.13 4.11 -9.39
CA TRP A 26 15.52 5.45 -9.83
C TRP A 26 14.61 6.55 -9.28
N ASN A 27 13.30 6.36 -9.28
CA ASN A 27 12.36 7.34 -8.74
C ASN A 27 12.49 7.49 -7.22
N ALA A 28 12.73 6.38 -6.51
CA ALA A 28 12.99 6.42 -5.07
C ALA A 28 14.28 7.21 -4.76
N SER A 29 15.36 6.98 -5.50
CA SER A 29 16.60 7.73 -5.30
C SER A 29 16.47 9.21 -5.66
N ARG A 30 15.76 9.55 -6.74
CA ARG A 30 15.45 10.94 -7.09
C ARG A 30 14.64 11.65 -6.01
N PHE A 31 13.64 10.99 -5.44
CA PHE A 31 12.88 11.53 -4.32
C PHE A 31 13.81 11.85 -3.14
N ILE A 32 14.70 10.93 -2.77
CA ILE A 32 15.62 11.13 -1.64
C ILE A 32 16.60 12.27 -1.96
N GLN A 33 17.27 12.24 -3.12
CA GLN A 33 18.20 13.29 -3.54
C GLN A 33 17.57 14.69 -3.52
N MET A 34 16.32 14.83 -3.96
CA MET A 34 15.62 16.12 -3.96
C MET A 34 15.31 16.66 -2.56
N ASN A 35 15.36 15.81 -1.52
CA ASN A 35 15.10 16.21 -0.14
C ASN A 35 16.37 16.24 0.73
N LEU A 36 17.52 15.80 0.21
CA LEU A 36 18.79 15.89 0.94
C LEU A 36 19.23 17.37 1.08
N PRO A 37 19.82 17.77 2.22
CA PRO A 37 20.37 19.11 2.38
C PRO A 37 21.63 19.29 1.52
N GLU A 38 22.02 20.55 1.28
CA GLU A 38 23.23 20.88 0.51
C GLU A 38 24.50 20.27 1.12
N GLU A 39 24.63 20.26 2.45
CA GLU A 39 25.77 19.69 3.17
C GLU A 39 25.77 18.14 3.22
N ASN A 40 24.84 17.47 2.52
CA ASN A 40 24.58 16.04 2.56
C ASN A 40 24.36 15.51 4.01
N ILE A 41 24.07 14.21 4.16
CA ILE A 41 23.90 13.56 5.47
C ILE A 41 25.07 12.62 5.73
N ASP A 42 25.78 12.87 6.84
CA ASP A 42 26.87 12.04 7.36
C ASP A 42 26.32 10.75 7.98
N LEU A 43 26.54 9.62 7.29
CA LEU A 43 26.03 8.33 7.74
C LEU A 43 26.77 7.76 8.97
N SER A 44 27.94 8.31 9.33
CA SER A 44 28.67 7.88 10.53
C SER A 44 28.00 8.32 11.84
N LYS A 45 27.10 9.32 11.77
CA LYS A 45 26.40 9.90 12.92
C LYS A 45 24.95 9.45 12.94
N LYS A 46 24.69 8.27 13.51
CA LYS A 46 23.33 7.76 13.71
C LYS A 46 22.53 8.73 14.62
N PRO A 47 21.37 9.24 14.16
CA PRO A 47 20.53 10.12 14.97
C PRO A 47 19.98 9.41 16.21
N GLU A 48 19.86 10.14 17.32
CA GLU A 48 19.30 9.60 18.58
C GLU A 48 17.76 9.60 18.57
N ASN A 49 17.12 10.49 17.80
CA ASN A 49 15.68 10.69 17.76
C ASN A 49 14.98 9.93 16.61
N LEU A 50 15.41 8.71 16.32
CA LEU A 50 14.74 7.82 15.36
C LEU A 50 13.32 7.49 15.83
N THR A 51 12.35 7.65 14.92
CA THR A 51 10.96 7.26 15.15
C THR A 51 10.76 5.76 14.96
N ASP A 52 9.59 5.23 15.36
CA ASP A 52 9.26 3.81 15.18
C ASP A 52 9.29 3.39 13.70
N ALA A 53 8.89 4.28 12.78
CA ALA A 53 8.98 4.03 11.34
C ALA A 53 10.43 3.91 10.86
N ASP A 54 11.34 4.74 11.38
CA ASP A 54 12.76 4.71 11.02
C ASP A 54 13.41 3.41 11.52
N LYS A 55 13.15 3.06 12.77
CA LYS A 55 13.63 1.81 13.38
C LYS A 55 13.10 0.57 12.67
N TRP A 56 11.81 0.57 12.32
CA TRP A 56 11.21 -0.53 11.57
C TRP A 56 11.94 -0.77 10.24
N ILE A 57 12.14 0.26 9.41
CA ILE A 57 12.77 0.04 8.10
C ILE A 57 14.25 -0.34 8.23
N LEU A 58 14.96 0.18 9.24
CA LEU A 58 16.33 -0.24 9.57
C LEU A 58 16.38 -1.72 9.94
N SER A 59 15.43 -2.19 10.76
CA SER A 59 15.31 -3.60 11.15
C SER A 59 14.96 -4.51 9.97
N LYS A 60 14.10 -4.04 9.05
CA LYS A 60 13.77 -4.76 7.82
C LYS A 60 14.96 -4.88 6.87
N VAL A 61 15.72 -3.81 6.62
CA VAL A 61 16.91 -3.89 5.74
C VAL A 61 18.04 -4.71 6.38
N ASN A 62 18.16 -4.66 7.71
CA ASN A 62 19.10 -5.49 8.47
C ASN A 62 18.79 -6.99 8.31
N THR A 63 17.53 -7.37 8.45
CA THR A 63 17.07 -8.74 8.20
C THR A 63 17.25 -9.14 6.73
N LEU A 64 16.95 -8.22 5.79
CA LEU A 64 17.16 -8.45 4.36
C LEU A 64 18.63 -8.75 4.06
N ALA A 65 19.57 -8.01 4.62
CA ALA A 65 21.00 -8.22 4.41
C ALA A 65 21.43 -9.64 4.81
N LYS A 66 20.99 -10.12 5.99
CA LYS A 66 21.20 -11.49 6.44
C LYS A 66 20.63 -12.51 5.43
N ASP A 67 19.35 -12.36 5.12
CA ASP A 67 18.60 -13.28 4.27
C ASP A 67 19.20 -13.39 2.86
N VAL A 68 19.54 -12.25 2.25
CA VAL A 68 20.16 -12.18 0.92
C VAL A 68 21.53 -12.83 0.96
N THR A 69 22.35 -12.55 1.99
CA THR A 69 23.67 -13.17 2.16
C THR A 69 23.56 -14.68 2.23
N GLU A 70 22.66 -15.21 3.09
CA GLU A 70 22.44 -16.65 3.21
C GLU A 70 21.96 -17.30 1.92
N ASN A 71 21.10 -16.62 1.15
CA ASN A 71 20.64 -17.12 -0.15
C ASN A 71 21.76 -17.07 -1.21
N LEU A 72 22.60 -16.03 -1.22
CA LEU A 72 23.74 -15.92 -2.13
C LEU A 72 24.80 -17.00 -1.83
N ASP A 73 25.10 -17.26 -0.56
CA ASP A 73 26.03 -18.33 -0.14
C ASP A 73 25.57 -19.73 -0.58
N LYS A 74 24.25 -19.92 -0.70
CA LYS A 74 23.62 -21.15 -1.20
C LYS A 74 23.42 -21.16 -2.72
N PHE A 75 23.86 -20.12 -3.43
CA PHE A 75 23.64 -19.91 -4.87
C PHE A 75 22.15 -19.81 -5.27
N GLU A 76 21.28 -19.44 -4.33
CA GLU A 76 19.84 -19.24 -4.53
C GLU A 76 19.53 -17.82 -5.04
N LEU A 77 20.21 -17.41 -6.12
CA LEU A 77 20.18 -16.04 -6.65
C LEU A 77 18.75 -15.53 -6.91
N GLY A 78 17.88 -16.40 -7.45
CA GLY A 78 16.50 -16.04 -7.75
C GLY A 78 15.67 -15.68 -6.51
N ILE A 79 15.92 -16.36 -5.38
CA ILE A 79 15.23 -16.10 -4.11
C ILE A 79 15.77 -14.79 -3.51
N ALA A 80 17.08 -14.60 -3.53
CA ALA A 80 17.72 -13.38 -3.09
C ALA A 80 17.20 -12.14 -3.85
N THR A 81 17.13 -12.18 -5.19
CA THR A 81 16.57 -11.07 -5.97
C THR A 81 15.11 -10.79 -5.62
N ASP A 82 14.30 -11.83 -5.45
CA ASP A 82 12.87 -11.66 -5.12
C ASP A 82 12.70 -11.00 -3.75
N LYS A 83 13.53 -11.34 -2.76
CA LYS A 83 13.53 -10.67 -1.45
C LYS A 83 13.91 -9.20 -1.55
N ILE A 84 14.96 -8.87 -2.32
CA ILE A 84 15.40 -7.48 -2.54
C ILE A 84 14.30 -6.69 -3.25
N TYR A 85 13.69 -7.28 -4.30
CA TYR A 85 12.60 -6.68 -5.04
C TYR A 85 11.42 -6.34 -4.12
N ASN A 86 10.95 -7.31 -3.34
CA ASN A 86 9.83 -7.13 -2.42
C ASN A 86 10.14 -6.07 -1.36
N PHE A 87 11.35 -6.08 -0.78
CA PHE A 87 11.75 -5.07 0.19
C PHE A 87 11.74 -3.66 -0.40
N ILE A 88 12.43 -3.46 -1.54
CA ILE A 88 12.53 -2.12 -2.15
C ILE A 88 11.14 -1.63 -2.56
N TRP A 89 10.33 -2.48 -3.17
CA TRP A 89 9.03 -2.09 -3.69
C TRP A 89 8.02 -1.89 -2.56
N GLU A 90 7.76 -2.95 -1.79
CA GLU A 90 6.65 -2.97 -0.85
C GLU A 90 7.01 -2.26 0.45
N GLU A 91 8.19 -2.51 1.02
CA GLU A 91 8.54 -1.96 2.34
C GLU A 91 9.14 -0.57 2.26
N PHE A 92 10.13 -0.37 1.39
CA PHE A 92 10.81 0.92 1.31
C PHE A 92 9.99 1.96 0.55
N CYS A 93 9.55 1.66 -0.68
CA CYS A 93 8.86 2.65 -1.50
C CYS A 93 7.39 2.85 -1.13
N ASP A 94 6.62 1.77 -1.00
CA ASP A 94 5.17 1.90 -0.79
C ASP A 94 4.78 2.27 0.65
N TRP A 95 5.67 1.98 1.61
CA TRP A 95 5.46 2.31 3.02
C TRP A 95 6.43 3.36 3.55
N TYR A 96 7.72 3.07 3.69
CA TYR A 96 8.64 3.96 4.43
C TYR A 96 8.73 5.36 3.82
N ILE A 97 8.93 5.47 2.50
CA ILE A 97 8.95 6.76 1.79
C ILE A 97 7.64 7.54 2.01
N GLU A 98 6.50 6.87 1.98
CA GLU A 98 5.20 7.52 2.20
C GLU A 98 5.01 7.95 3.67
N MET A 99 5.52 7.17 4.64
CA MET A 99 5.48 7.49 6.07
C MET A 99 6.29 8.74 6.43
N VAL A 100 7.42 8.97 5.77
CA VAL A 100 8.32 10.10 6.10
C VAL A 100 7.97 11.41 5.41
N LYS A 101 7.19 11.39 4.31
CA LYS A 101 6.77 12.62 3.59
C LYS A 101 6.24 13.74 4.50
N PRO A 102 5.34 13.48 5.48
CA PRO A 102 4.86 14.53 6.39
C PRO A 102 5.99 15.20 7.19
N ARG A 103 7.01 14.43 7.60
CA ARG A 103 8.18 14.93 8.34
C ARG A 103 9.10 15.75 7.44
N LEU A 104 9.29 15.31 6.19
CA LEU A 104 10.15 16.02 5.23
C LEU A 104 9.58 17.38 4.80
N TYR A 105 8.25 17.47 4.69
CA TYR A 105 7.55 18.70 4.29
C TYR A 105 7.18 19.64 5.45
N ASN A 106 7.57 19.30 6.67
CA ASN A 106 7.39 20.15 7.85
C ASN A 106 8.76 20.65 8.32
N ASP A 107 9.06 21.93 8.08
CA ASP A 107 10.35 22.52 8.45
C ASP A 107 10.55 22.67 9.97
N ASN A 108 9.49 22.52 10.76
CA ASN A 108 9.56 22.54 12.22
C ASN A 108 9.65 21.15 12.85
N ASP A 109 9.72 20.09 12.05
CA ASP A 109 9.83 18.72 12.54
C ASP A 109 11.28 18.40 12.96
N ASP A 110 11.50 18.22 14.26
CA ASP A 110 12.81 17.94 14.84
C ASP A 110 13.36 16.55 14.48
N THR A 111 12.51 15.67 13.93
CA THR A 111 12.89 14.34 13.45
C THR A 111 13.18 14.30 11.94
N LYS A 112 13.06 15.42 11.22
CA LYS A 112 13.30 15.50 9.75
C LYS A 112 14.69 14.99 9.35
N GLN A 113 15.73 15.38 10.09
CA GLN A 113 17.10 14.91 9.83
C GLN A 113 17.25 13.41 10.06
N ALA A 114 16.55 12.85 11.05
CA ALA A 114 16.53 11.41 11.31
C ALA A 114 15.89 10.61 10.17
N ALA A 115 14.81 11.14 9.57
CA ALA A 115 14.20 10.55 8.38
C ALA A 115 15.15 10.56 7.18
N LEU A 116 15.82 11.69 6.90
CA LEU A 116 16.74 11.82 5.78
C LEU A 116 17.95 10.90 5.91
N TRP A 117 18.51 10.80 7.13
CA TRP A 117 19.58 9.85 7.44
C TRP A 117 19.15 8.42 7.17
N THR A 118 17.96 8.04 7.66
CA THR A 118 17.44 6.68 7.50
C THR A 118 17.13 6.35 6.05
N LEU A 119 16.52 7.28 5.30
CA LEU A 119 16.30 7.16 3.85
C LEU A 119 17.62 6.92 3.09
N LYS A 120 18.65 7.74 3.35
CA LYS A 120 19.96 7.60 2.71
C LYS A 120 20.61 6.26 3.07
N LYS A 121 20.61 5.89 4.36
CA LYS A 121 21.20 4.63 4.84
C LYS A 121 20.53 3.40 4.21
N VAL A 122 19.20 3.31 4.29
CA VAL A 122 18.44 2.18 3.74
C VAL A 122 18.56 2.09 2.22
N LEU A 123 18.56 3.23 1.52
CA LEU A 123 18.79 3.23 0.07
C LEU A 123 20.18 2.67 -0.27
N ILE A 124 21.25 3.16 0.38
CA ILE A 124 22.61 2.68 0.14
C ILE A 124 22.72 1.17 0.38
N ASP A 125 22.20 0.66 1.50
CA ASP A 125 22.25 -0.77 1.79
C ASP A 125 21.46 -1.58 0.74
N SER A 126 20.29 -1.08 0.35
CA SER A 126 19.46 -1.72 -0.70
C SER A 126 20.17 -1.77 -2.05
N LEU A 127 20.87 -0.69 -2.43
CA LEU A 127 21.64 -0.63 -3.68
C LEU A 127 22.81 -1.62 -3.63
N LYS A 128 23.51 -1.73 -2.50
CA LYS A 128 24.62 -2.68 -2.33
C LYS A 128 24.13 -4.12 -2.49
N LEU A 129 23.00 -4.47 -1.87
CA LEU A 129 22.39 -5.79 -2.01
C LEU A 129 21.90 -6.06 -3.45
N LEU A 130 21.43 -5.03 -4.15
CA LEU A 130 20.91 -5.13 -5.52
C LEU A 130 22.02 -5.13 -6.59
N HIS A 131 23.21 -4.61 -6.29
CA HIS A 131 24.29 -4.41 -7.25
C HIS A 131 24.68 -5.66 -8.06
N PRO A 132 24.75 -6.87 -7.47
CA PRO A 132 25.04 -8.09 -8.23
C PRO A 132 24.04 -8.38 -9.37
N TYR A 133 22.85 -7.80 -9.32
CA TYR A 133 21.79 -8.00 -10.31
C TYR A 133 21.64 -6.83 -11.29
N MET A 134 21.91 -5.61 -10.83
CA MET A 134 21.64 -4.38 -11.60
C MET A 134 22.82 -3.38 -11.49
N PRO A 135 24.02 -3.75 -11.97
CA PRO A 135 25.25 -3.06 -11.62
C PRO A 135 25.28 -1.59 -12.06
N PHE A 136 24.86 -1.29 -13.29
CA PHE A 136 24.99 0.06 -13.84
C PHE A 136 24.10 1.11 -13.17
N VAL A 137 22.82 0.79 -12.94
CA VAL A 137 21.89 1.75 -12.32
C VAL A 137 22.17 1.92 -10.83
N THR A 138 22.60 0.85 -10.16
CA THR A 138 22.96 0.93 -8.74
C THR A 138 24.24 1.72 -8.54
N GLU A 139 25.25 1.54 -9.40
CA GLU A 139 26.48 2.35 -9.43
C GLU A 139 26.17 3.83 -9.59
N GLU A 140 25.43 4.20 -10.63
CA GLU A 140 25.08 5.60 -10.93
C GLU A 140 24.37 6.27 -9.74
N ILE A 141 23.36 5.59 -9.16
CA ILE A 141 22.62 6.13 -8.02
C ILE A 141 23.53 6.28 -6.79
N PHE A 142 24.34 5.25 -6.52
CA PHE A 142 25.21 5.19 -5.35
C PHE A 142 26.27 6.30 -5.37
N CYS A 143 27.00 6.46 -6.47
CA CYS A 143 28.00 7.52 -6.61
C CYS A 143 27.38 8.93 -6.67
N THR A 144 26.07 9.04 -6.95
CA THR A 144 25.37 10.34 -6.94
C THR A 144 24.92 10.76 -5.53
N ILE A 145 24.57 9.80 -4.66
CA ILE A 145 23.96 10.11 -3.35
C ILE A 145 24.99 10.25 -2.22
N GLN A 146 26.21 9.76 -2.43
CA GLN A 146 27.29 9.76 -1.46
C GLN A 146 28.63 9.93 -2.21
N GLU A 147 29.63 10.48 -1.51
CA GLU A 147 30.97 10.76 -2.05
C GLU A 147 32.07 9.99 -1.30
N GLU A 148 31.70 9.28 -0.23
CA GLU A 148 32.59 8.58 0.69
C GLU A 148 33.24 7.33 0.09
N GLU A 149 32.49 6.57 -0.71
CA GLU A 149 32.93 5.36 -1.41
C GLU A 149 32.94 5.62 -2.93
N GLU A 150 34.09 5.42 -3.59
CA GLU A 150 34.28 5.73 -5.02
C GLU A 150 33.39 4.90 -5.95
N SER A 151 33.15 3.63 -5.60
CA SER A 151 32.35 2.70 -6.41
C SER A 151 31.65 1.68 -5.52
N ILE A 152 30.39 1.39 -5.85
CA ILE A 152 29.61 0.37 -5.13
C ILE A 152 30.19 -1.03 -5.32
N MET A 153 30.89 -1.28 -6.44
CA MET A 153 31.50 -2.58 -6.76
C MET A 153 32.59 -3.00 -5.76
N ILE A 154 33.29 -2.04 -5.14
CA ILE A 154 34.35 -2.29 -4.15
C ILE A 154 33.94 -1.90 -2.73
N SER A 155 32.69 -1.47 -2.56
CA SER A 155 32.14 -1.08 -1.27
C SER A 155 31.93 -2.28 -0.35
N ALA A 156 31.96 -2.05 0.96
CA ALA A 156 31.70 -3.09 1.94
C ALA A 156 30.26 -3.62 1.81
N TRP A 157 30.09 -4.94 1.85
CA TRP A 157 28.78 -5.60 1.82
C TRP A 157 27.98 -5.29 3.11
N PRO A 158 26.66 -5.07 3.04
CA PRO A 158 25.85 -4.85 4.23
C PRO A 158 25.80 -6.11 5.10
N GLU A 159 26.13 -5.96 6.39
CA GLU A 159 26.12 -7.05 7.36
C GLU A 159 25.04 -6.86 8.41
N TYR A 160 24.48 -7.97 8.88
CA TYR A 160 23.50 -7.97 9.94
C TYR A 160 24.13 -7.53 11.28
N SER A 161 23.44 -6.65 12.00
CA SER A 161 23.81 -6.19 13.33
C SER A 161 22.62 -6.25 14.28
N GLU A 162 22.82 -6.83 15.46
CA GLU A 162 21.81 -6.85 16.54
C GLU A 162 21.41 -5.44 17.00
N GLU A 163 22.28 -4.44 16.82
CA GLU A 163 21.99 -3.04 17.17
C GLU A 163 20.93 -2.39 16.27
N ASN A 164 20.65 -3.00 15.11
CA ASN A 164 19.61 -2.58 14.19
C ASN A 164 18.40 -3.51 14.23
N THR A 165 18.25 -4.35 15.25
CA THR A 165 17.07 -5.21 15.45
C THR A 165 16.05 -4.51 16.35
N PHE A 166 14.91 -4.13 15.78
CA PHE A 166 13.87 -3.33 16.45
C PHE A 166 12.52 -4.06 16.47
N ALA A 167 12.48 -5.26 17.07
CA ALA A 167 11.30 -6.15 17.01
C ALA A 167 10.00 -5.51 17.56
N LYS A 168 10.11 -4.64 18.58
CA LYS A 168 8.95 -3.94 19.15
C LYS A 168 8.37 -2.94 18.13
N GLU A 169 9.23 -2.10 17.57
CA GLU A 169 8.85 -1.12 16.56
C GLU A 169 8.39 -1.78 15.28
N GLU A 170 8.95 -2.95 14.91
CA GLU A 170 8.43 -3.72 13.80
C GLU A 170 6.97 -4.15 14.03
N ALA A 171 6.67 -4.75 15.18
CA ALA A 171 5.31 -5.16 15.49
C ALA A 171 4.33 -3.98 15.53
N ALA A 172 4.78 -2.82 16.02
CA ALA A 172 3.99 -1.59 16.04
C ALA A 172 3.64 -1.11 14.63
N VAL A 173 4.64 -1.02 13.74
CA VAL A 173 4.42 -0.57 12.36
C VAL A 173 3.59 -1.57 11.56
N GLU A 174 3.79 -2.88 11.74
CA GLU A 174 2.95 -3.89 11.06
C GLU A 174 1.47 -3.81 11.50
N THR A 175 1.21 -3.52 12.78
CA THR A 175 -0.17 -3.28 13.28
C THR A 175 -0.83 -2.10 12.56
N ILE A 176 -0.08 -1.02 12.34
CA ILE A 176 -0.58 0.16 11.63
C ILE A 176 -0.75 -0.14 10.12
N LYS A 177 0.18 -0.89 9.52
CA LYS A 177 0.07 -1.32 8.11
C LYS A 177 -1.19 -2.15 7.89
N GLU A 178 -1.51 -3.07 8.80
CA GLU A 178 -2.74 -3.86 8.77
C GLU A 178 -3.98 -2.96 8.86
N ALA A 179 -4.00 -2.01 9.80
CA ALA A 179 -5.06 -1.03 9.94
C ALA A 179 -5.29 -0.22 8.66
N VAL A 180 -4.22 0.33 8.07
CA VAL A 180 -4.29 1.11 6.83
C VAL A 180 -4.78 0.26 5.66
N ARG A 181 -4.27 -0.97 5.50
CA ARG A 181 -4.73 -1.89 4.44
C ARG A 181 -6.22 -2.17 4.58
N SER A 182 -6.68 -2.46 5.79
CA SER A 182 -8.09 -2.77 6.05
C SER A 182 -9.00 -1.55 5.84
N ILE A 183 -8.56 -0.34 6.22
CA ILE A 183 -9.25 0.93 5.89
C ILE A 183 -9.33 1.14 4.38
N ARG A 184 -8.23 0.93 3.64
CA ARG A 184 -8.20 1.12 2.18
C ARG A 184 -9.10 0.11 1.46
N ASN A 185 -9.13 -1.15 1.93
CA ASN A 185 -9.97 -2.19 1.38
C ASN A 185 -11.46 -1.84 1.54
N ILE A 186 -11.92 -1.51 2.75
CA ILE A 186 -13.34 -1.18 2.97
C ILE A 186 -13.76 0.07 2.19
N ARG A 187 -12.86 1.06 2.07
CA ARG A 187 -13.10 2.26 1.25
C ARG A 187 -13.24 1.91 -0.23
N SER A 188 -12.41 1.01 -0.75
CA SER A 188 -12.51 0.52 -2.12
C SER A 188 -13.81 -0.24 -2.38
N GLU A 189 -14.20 -1.14 -1.47
CA GLU A 189 -15.48 -1.88 -1.54
C GLU A 189 -16.69 -0.94 -1.56
N MET A 190 -16.60 0.15 -0.80
CA MET A 190 -17.62 1.19 -0.75
C MET A 190 -17.53 2.23 -1.88
N ASN A 191 -16.60 2.07 -2.82
CA ASN A 191 -16.32 3.02 -3.91
C ASN A 191 -16.03 4.46 -3.42
N VAL A 192 -15.42 4.59 -2.26
CA VAL A 192 -14.96 5.87 -1.72
C VAL A 192 -13.79 6.38 -2.56
N ALA A 193 -13.83 7.66 -2.94
CA ALA A 193 -12.73 8.26 -3.69
C ALA A 193 -11.42 8.17 -2.88
N PRO A 194 -10.29 7.74 -3.47
CA PRO A 194 -9.04 7.54 -2.72
C PRO A 194 -8.55 8.77 -1.95
N SER A 195 -8.84 9.98 -2.44
CA SER A 195 -8.44 11.24 -1.82
C SER A 195 -9.41 11.78 -0.76
N LYS A 196 -10.58 11.15 -0.58
CA LYS A 196 -11.59 11.60 0.39
C LYS A 196 -11.07 11.34 1.79
N LYS A 197 -10.92 12.39 2.60
CA LYS A 197 -10.58 12.24 4.02
C LYS A 197 -11.82 11.97 4.86
N ALA A 198 -11.67 11.20 5.93
CA ALA A 198 -12.71 10.95 6.93
C ALA A 198 -12.09 10.83 8.33
N LYS A 199 -12.85 11.15 9.38
CA LYS A 199 -12.45 10.89 10.75
C LYS A 199 -12.29 9.38 10.97
N VAL A 200 -11.28 9.01 11.73
CA VAL A 200 -10.97 7.62 12.07
C VAL A 200 -10.90 7.50 13.58
N PHE A 201 -11.73 6.62 14.14
CA PHE A 201 -11.68 6.28 15.55
C PHE A 201 -10.97 4.93 15.70
N VAL A 202 -9.95 4.86 16.54
CA VAL A 202 -9.31 3.61 16.94
C VAL A 202 -9.81 3.28 18.34
N VAL A 203 -10.61 2.22 18.44
CA VAL A 203 -11.22 1.77 19.71
C VAL A 203 -10.51 0.51 20.20
N SER A 204 -9.86 0.59 21.36
CA SER A 204 -9.20 -0.55 22.00
C SER A 204 -9.13 -0.39 23.51
N GLU A 205 -9.37 -1.49 24.24
CA GLU A 205 -9.11 -1.56 25.69
C GLU A 205 -7.62 -1.90 25.99
N ASP A 206 -6.84 -2.29 24.98
CA ASP A 206 -5.42 -2.62 25.13
C ASP A 206 -4.57 -1.35 25.02
N ALA A 207 -4.06 -0.88 26.15
CA ALA A 207 -3.23 0.33 26.23
C ALA A 207 -1.98 0.28 25.33
N ALA A 208 -1.42 -0.90 25.08
CA ALA A 208 -0.26 -1.03 24.19
C ALA A 208 -0.65 -0.75 22.73
N VAL A 209 -1.88 -1.12 22.32
CA VAL A 209 -2.38 -0.82 20.99
C VAL A 209 -2.70 0.67 20.86
N CYS A 210 -3.31 1.29 21.88
CA CYS A 210 -3.50 2.74 21.91
C CYS A 210 -2.17 3.49 21.73
N GLU A 211 -1.13 3.11 22.48
CA GLU A 211 0.21 3.72 22.38
C GLU A 211 0.81 3.60 20.97
N ILE A 212 0.62 2.45 20.30
CA ILE A 212 1.07 2.25 18.91
C ILE A 212 0.42 3.29 17.97
N PHE A 213 -0.89 3.48 18.06
CA PHE A 213 -1.59 4.44 17.20
C PHE A 213 -1.32 5.90 17.60
N GLU A 214 -1.06 6.18 18.87
CA GLU A 214 -0.68 7.52 19.34
C GLU A 214 0.67 7.92 18.74
N LYS A 215 1.68 7.05 18.87
CA LYS A 215 3.02 7.27 18.31
C LYS A 215 3.01 7.29 16.79
N GLY A 216 2.21 6.42 16.18
CA GLY A 216 2.09 6.30 14.74
C GLY A 216 1.08 7.23 14.07
N ASN A 217 0.45 8.14 14.82
CA ASN A 217 -0.71 8.92 14.38
C ASN A 217 -0.43 9.66 13.06
N VAL A 218 0.71 10.34 12.94
CA VAL A 218 1.02 11.18 11.78
C VAL A 218 1.00 10.38 10.47
N PHE A 219 1.68 9.23 10.43
CA PHE A 219 1.70 8.41 9.22
C PHE A 219 0.45 7.55 9.08
N PHE A 220 -0.17 7.11 10.17
CA PHE A 220 -1.46 6.41 10.12
C PHE A 220 -2.55 7.30 9.50
N ALA A 221 -2.65 8.55 9.96
CA ALA A 221 -3.60 9.53 9.43
C ALA A 221 -3.34 9.81 7.94
N THR A 222 -2.07 9.98 7.57
CA THR A 222 -1.69 10.25 6.18
C THR A 222 -2.03 9.08 5.27
N LEU A 223 -1.61 7.86 5.63
CA LEU A 223 -1.76 6.68 4.79
C LEU A 223 -3.19 6.11 4.78
N GLY A 224 -3.91 6.25 5.89
CA GLY A 224 -5.31 5.91 6.03
C GLY A 224 -6.27 6.96 5.45
N TYR A 225 -5.76 8.09 4.95
CA TYR A 225 -6.54 9.25 4.53
C TYR A 225 -7.53 9.69 5.62
N ALA A 226 -7.04 9.79 6.85
CA ALA A 226 -7.79 10.33 7.96
C ALA A 226 -7.76 11.86 7.94
N SER A 227 -8.90 12.51 8.21
CA SER A 227 -8.93 13.95 8.52
C SER A 227 -8.49 14.21 9.97
N GLU A 228 -8.80 13.25 10.85
CA GLU A 228 -8.52 13.26 12.28
C GLU A 228 -8.47 11.81 12.76
N VAL A 229 -7.59 11.51 13.71
CA VAL A 229 -7.50 10.19 14.37
C VAL A 229 -7.80 10.37 15.84
N ILE A 230 -8.81 9.66 16.34
CA ILE A 230 -9.24 9.69 17.74
C ILE A 230 -9.01 8.29 18.32
N ILE A 231 -8.26 8.21 19.41
CA ILE A 231 -7.90 6.95 20.05
C ILE A 231 -8.62 6.91 21.40
N GLN A 232 -9.41 5.88 21.63
CA GLN A 232 -10.26 5.78 22.83
C GLN A 232 -10.55 4.32 23.21
N SER A 233 -11.05 4.11 24.42
CA SER A 233 -11.30 2.77 24.97
C SER A 233 -12.69 2.21 24.64
N ASP A 234 -13.63 3.06 24.23
CA ASP A 234 -15.02 2.68 24.00
C ASP A 234 -15.59 3.34 22.73
N LYS A 235 -16.89 3.14 22.46
CA LYS A 235 -17.58 3.67 21.28
C LYS A 235 -18.20 5.06 21.49
N THR A 236 -17.84 5.76 22.55
CA THR A 236 -18.43 7.07 22.84
C THR A 236 -18.19 8.03 21.69
N GLY A 237 -19.24 8.72 21.23
CA GLY A 237 -19.15 9.68 20.13
C GLY A 237 -19.09 9.08 18.72
N ILE A 238 -19.25 7.75 18.58
CA ILE A 238 -19.31 7.07 17.29
C ILE A 238 -20.78 6.76 16.95
N GLU A 239 -21.23 7.17 15.77
CA GLU A 239 -22.59 6.92 15.28
C GLU A 239 -22.82 5.43 14.97
N ASP A 240 -24.05 4.94 15.17
CA ASP A 240 -24.41 3.52 14.98
C ASP A 240 -24.27 3.03 13.53
N ASP A 241 -24.26 3.95 12.56
CA ASP A 241 -24.09 3.65 11.14
C ASP A 241 -22.62 3.71 10.67
N ALA A 242 -21.68 3.99 11.59
CA ALA A 242 -20.26 4.04 11.28
C ALA A 242 -19.75 2.71 10.71
N VAL A 243 -18.87 2.82 9.71
CA VAL A 243 -18.23 1.68 9.07
C VAL A 243 -17.13 1.19 9.99
N SER A 244 -17.20 -0.10 10.37
CA SER A 244 -16.22 -0.72 11.27
C SER A 244 -15.26 -1.65 10.54
N VAL A 245 -14.02 -1.64 10.97
CA VAL A 245 -12.95 -2.55 10.53
C VAL A 245 -12.30 -3.15 11.76
N VAL A 246 -12.29 -4.47 11.88
CA VAL A 246 -11.68 -5.16 13.01
C VAL A 246 -10.23 -5.51 12.68
N ILE A 247 -9.33 -5.21 13.61
CA ILE A 247 -7.94 -5.67 13.61
C ILE A 247 -7.67 -6.39 14.94
N PRO A 248 -6.55 -7.11 15.09
CA PRO A 248 -6.21 -7.72 16.37
C PRO A 248 -6.24 -6.69 17.50
N LYS A 249 -7.08 -6.96 18.52
CA LYS A 249 -7.23 -6.15 19.75
C LYS A 249 -7.74 -4.72 19.55
N ALA A 250 -8.19 -4.31 18.36
CA ALA A 250 -8.84 -3.01 18.17
C ALA A 250 -9.93 -3.07 17.10
N THR A 251 -10.86 -2.13 17.17
CA THR A 251 -11.80 -1.87 16.06
C THR A 251 -11.69 -0.43 15.63
N ILE A 252 -11.59 -0.24 14.32
CA ILE A 252 -11.48 1.06 13.68
C ILE A 252 -12.85 1.45 13.16
N TYR A 253 -13.29 2.67 13.43
CA TYR A 253 -14.56 3.20 12.93
C TYR A 253 -14.35 4.44 12.08
N MET A 254 -15.16 4.57 11.02
CA MET A 254 -15.23 5.75 10.18
C MET A 254 -16.70 6.15 9.99
N PRO A 255 -17.08 7.41 10.28
CA PRO A 255 -18.46 7.87 10.07
C PRO A 255 -18.89 7.68 8.62
N PHE A 256 -20.04 7.04 8.41
CA PHE A 256 -20.51 6.70 7.06
C PHE A 256 -20.72 7.95 6.19
N ALA A 257 -21.27 9.01 6.78
CA ALA A 257 -21.51 10.29 6.13
C ALA A 257 -20.22 10.97 5.61
N GLU A 258 -19.05 10.68 6.20
CA GLU A 258 -17.77 11.21 5.73
C GLU A 258 -17.16 10.40 4.59
N LEU A 259 -17.52 9.13 4.46
CA LEU A 259 -17.00 8.23 3.42
C LEU A 259 -17.73 8.40 2.09
N VAL A 260 -19.04 8.63 2.11
CA VAL A 260 -19.87 8.65 0.91
C VAL A 260 -20.54 10.01 0.75
N ASP A 261 -20.35 10.64 -0.41
CA ASP A 261 -21.22 11.74 -0.83
C ASP A 261 -22.58 11.15 -1.21
N ILE A 262 -23.51 11.17 -0.25
CA ILE A 262 -24.83 10.55 -0.41
C ILE A 262 -25.57 11.10 -1.62
N ALA A 263 -25.44 12.40 -1.93
CA ALA A 263 -26.12 13.00 -3.07
C ALA A 263 -25.54 12.48 -4.38
N LYS A 264 -24.21 12.48 -4.50
CA LYS A 264 -23.52 11.96 -5.68
C LYS A 264 -23.70 10.45 -5.86
N GLU A 265 -23.73 9.71 -4.75
CA GLU A 265 -23.95 8.27 -4.77
C GLU A 265 -25.39 7.93 -5.19
N LYS A 266 -26.40 8.68 -4.71
CA LYS A 266 -27.77 8.56 -5.22
C LYS A 266 -27.87 8.87 -6.70
N GLU A 267 -27.17 9.91 -7.18
CA GLU A 267 -27.13 10.23 -8.61
C GLU A 267 -26.48 9.10 -9.43
N ARG A 268 -25.36 8.53 -8.94
CA ARG A 268 -24.67 7.41 -9.57
C ARG A 268 -25.56 6.17 -9.64
N LEU A 269 -26.19 5.79 -8.51
CA LEU A 269 -27.10 4.65 -8.43
C LEU A 269 -28.33 4.86 -9.31
N ALA A 270 -28.90 6.06 -9.38
CA ALA A 270 -30.02 6.36 -10.28
C ALA A 270 -29.65 6.20 -11.77
N LYS A 271 -28.44 6.62 -12.17
CA LYS A 271 -27.90 6.37 -13.52
C LYS A 271 -27.72 4.88 -13.78
N GLU A 272 -27.27 4.13 -12.78
CA GLU A 272 -27.08 2.67 -12.86
C GLU A 272 -28.41 1.93 -12.97
N VAL A 273 -29.44 2.32 -12.20
CA VAL A 273 -30.83 1.83 -12.36
C VAL A 273 -31.29 2.05 -13.79
N THR A 274 -31.17 3.28 -14.30
CA THR A 274 -31.58 3.61 -15.68
C THR A 274 -30.86 2.74 -16.73
N ARG A 275 -29.58 2.43 -16.50
CA ARG A 275 -28.78 1.56 -17.37
C ARG A 275 -29.26 0.11 -17.31
N LEU A 276 -29.45 -0.42 -16.11
CA LEU A 276 -29.90 -1.80 -15.88
C LEU A 276 -31.32 -2.03 -16.40
N GLU A 277 -32.23 -1.07 -16.23
CA GLU A 277 -33.58 -1.11 -16.80
C GLU A 277 -33.56 -1.17 -18.33
N LYS A 278 -32.68 -0.40 -18.99
CA LYS A 278 -32.50 -0.46 -20.46
C LYS A 278 -31.96 -1.80 -20.92
N GLU A 279 -30.97 -2.36 -20.22
CA GLU A 279 -30.43 -3.69 -20.53
C GLU A 279 -31.50 -4.78 -20.32
N LEU A 280 -32.27 -4.71 -19.24
CA LEU A 280 -33.38 -5.63 -18.99
C LEU A 280 -34.47 -5.50 -20.06
N ALA A 281 -34.83 -4.29 -20.48
CA ALA A 281 -35.78 -4.09 -21.58
C ALA A 281 -35.27 -4.72 -22.89
N ARG A 282 -33.97 -4.60 -23.19
CA ARG A 282 -33.35 -5.23 -24.36
C ARG A 282 -33.41 -6.75 -24.29
N VAL A 283 -32.99 -7.33 -23.18
CA VAL A 283 -32.96 -8.79 -22.99
C VAL A 283 -34.38 -9.37 -22.98
N ASN A 284 -35.32 -8.74 -22.28
CA ASN A 284 -36.73 -9.13 -22.29
C ASN A 284 -37.36 -9.00 -23.68
N GLY A 285 -37.01 -7.96 -24.45
CA GLY A 285 -37.44 -7.80 -25.83
C GLY A 285 -36.93 -8.90 -26.76
N MET A 286 -35.67 -9.31 -26.58
CA MET A 286 -35.11 -10.45 -27.33
C MET A 286 -35.78 -11.78 -26.96
N LEU A 287 -35.93 -12.06 -25.66
CA LEU A 287 -36.51 -13.30 -25.16
C LEU A 287 -38.03 -13.42 -25.39
N SER A 288 -38.73 -12.30 -25.57
CA SER A 288 -40.17 -12.29 -25.92
C SER A 288 -40.44 -12.35 -27.43
N ASN A 289 -39.43 -12.12 -28.27
CA ASN A 289 -39.60 -12.16 -29.73
C ASN A 289 -39.69 -13.62 -30.23
N PRO A 290 -40.84 -14.07 -30.77
CA PRO A 290 -41.03 -15.45 -31.21
C PRO A 290 -40.04 -15.88 -32.29
N ASN A 291 -39.61 -14.95 -33.15
CA ASN A 291 -38.62 -15.22 -34.20
C ASN A 291 -37.21 -15.43 -33.63
N PHE A 292 -36.87 -14.77 -32.52
CA PHE A 292 -35.57 -14.96 -31.87
C PHE A 292 -35.54 -16.30 -31.13
N VAL A 293 -36.58 -16.59 -30.34
CA VAL A 293 -36.69 -17.84 -29.56
C VAL A 293 -36.73 -19.08 -30.46
N SER A 294 -37.35 -18.99 -31.64
CA SER A 294 -37.45 -20.12 -32.57
C SER A 294 -36.25 -20.31 -33.50
N LYS A 295 -35.45 -19.26 -33.76
CA LYS A 295 -34.34 -19.31 -34.75
C LYS A 295 -32.94 -19.17 -34.16
N ALA A 296 -32.81 -18.65 -32.94
CA ALA A 296 -31.50 -18.48 -32.32
C ALA A 296 -30.93 -19.81 -31.79
N PRO A 297 -29.60 -20.02 -31.84
CA PRO A 297 -28.97 -21.18 -31.21
C PRO A 297 -29.26 -21.23 -29.71
N GLU A 298 -29.45 -22.44 -29.17
CA GLU A 298 -29.78 -22.67 -27.76
C GLU A 298 -28.76 -22.04 -26.79
N LYS A 299 -27.47 -22.11 -27.14
CA LYS A 299 -26.39 -21.43 -26.39
C LYS A 299 -26.64 -19.92 -26.24
N LYS A 300 -27.08 -19.26 -27.30
CA LYS A 300 -27.35 -17.81 -27.30
C LYS A 300 -28.60 -17.47 -26.50
N ILE A 301 -29.62 -18.34 -26.52
CA ILE A 301 -30.82 -18.17 -25.70
C ILE A 301 -30.48 -18.29 -24.21
N ASN A 302 -29.65 -19.27 -23.84
CA ASN A 302 -29.21 -19.46 -22.46
C ASN A 302 -28.33 -18.30 -21.97
N GLU A 303 -27.39 -17.81 -22.80
CA GLU A 303 -26.60 -16.61 -22.49
C GLU A 303 -27.49 -15.39 -22.19
N GLU A 304 -28.56 -15.17 -22.97
CA GLU A 304 -29.49 -14.05 -22.72
C GLU A 304 -30.35 -14.27 -21.46
N LYS A 305 -30.74 -15.51 -21.16
CA LYS A 305 -31.43 -15.84 -19.89
C LYS A 305 -30.54 -15.61 -18.67
N GLU A 306 -29.28 -16.02 -18.73
CA GLU A 306 -28.30 -15.77 -17.67
C GLU A 306 -28.06 -14.28 -17.45
N LYS A 307 -27.92 -13.50 -18.55
CA LYS A 307 -27.84 -12.04 -18.47
C LYS A 307 -29.06 -11.42 -17.80
N LYS A 308 -30.26 -11.90 -18.13
CA LYS A 308 -31.51 -11.43 -17.50
C LYS A 308 -31.45 -11.58 -15.98
N VAL A 309 -31.17 -12.80 -15.49
CA VAL A 309 -31.09 -13.09 -14.05
C VAL A 309 -30.02 -12.22 -13.38
N LYS A 310 -28.86 -12.07 -14.01
CA LYS A 310 -27.78 -11.22 -13.50
C LYS A 310 -28.21 -9.76 -13.38
N TYR A 311 -28.85 -9.20 -14.41
CA TYR A 311 -29.30 -7.81 -14.38
C TYR A 311 -30.45 -7.58 -13.39
N GLU A 312 -31.37 -8.54 -13.21
CA GLU A 312 -32.42 -8.48 -12.19
C GLU A 312 -31.82 -8.46 -10.77
N GLN A 313 -30.85 -9.34 -10.49
CA GLN A 313 -30.14 -9.36 -9.21
C GLN A 313 -29.37 -8.06 -8.95
N MET A 314 -28.67 -7.55 -9.96
CA MET A 314 -27.96 -6.27 -9.86
C MET A 314 -28.92 -5.10 -9.61
N LEU A 315 -30.06 -5.06 -10.31
CA LEU A 315 -31.05 -4.00 -10.14
C LEU A 315 -31.63 -4.00 -8.73
N PHE A 316 -32.03 -5.17 -8.24
CA PHE A 316 -32.55 -5.33 -6.88
C PHE A 316 -31.54 -4.84 -5.83
N ALA A 317 -30.27 -5.24 -5.93
CA ALA A 317 -29.24 -4.79 -5.01
C ALA A 317 -29.00 -3.26 -5.04
N VAL A 318 -29.08 -2.65 -6.23
CA VAL A 318 -28.96 -1.20 -6.39
C VAL A 318 -30.16 -0.46 -5.78
N GLU A 319 -31.38 -0.96 -5.96
CA GLU A 319 -32.59 -0.38 -5.37
C GLU A 319 -32.59 -0.48 -3.83
N GLU A 320 -32.20 -1.62 -3.27
CA GLU A 320 -32.01 -1.78 -1.82
C GLU A 320 -30.99 -0.77 -1.28
N ARG A 321 -29.89 -0.54 -2.02
CA ARG A 321 -28.88 0.43 -1.62
C ARG A 321 -29.42 1.87 -1.65
N ILE A 322 -30.21 2.24 -2.64
CA ILE A 322 -30.86 3.56 -2.71
C ILE A 322 -31.82 3.76 -1.52
N ASN A 323 -32.60 2.72 -1.18
CA ASN A 323 -33.50 2.75 -0.03
C ASN A 323 -32.71 2.92 1.28
N TYR A 324 -31.63 2.15 1.47
CA TYR A 324 -30.75 2.28 2.62
C TYR A 324 -30.24 3.73 2.80
N LEU A 325 -29.78 4.36 1.72
CA LEU A 325 -29.29 5.75 1.70
C LEU A 325 -30.40 6.80 1.90
N THR A 326 -31.67 6.41 1.84
CA THR A 326 -32.82 7.33 1.93
C THR A 326 -33.48 7.31 3.29
N TYR A 327 -33.50 6.17 3.97
CA TYR A 327 -34.25 5.99 5.22
C TYR A 327 -33.43 6.05 6.52
N LYS A 328 -32.09 5.92 6.47
CA LYS A 328 -31.22 6.07 7.66
C LYS A 328 -30.69 7.50 7.87
N LYS A 329 -31.58 8.49 7.86
CA LYS A 329 -31.21 9.88 8.16
C LYS A 329 -31.20 10.18 9.65
#